data_AF-A0A0B6X162-F1
#
_entry.id   AF-A0A0B6X162-F1
#
_cell.length_a   1.000
_cell.length_b   1.000
_cell.length_c   1.000
_cell.angle_alpha   90.00
_cell.angle_beta   90.00
_cell.angle_gamma   90.00
#
_symmetry.space_group_name_H-M   'P 1'
#
loop_
_entity.id
_entity.type
_entity.pdbx_description
1 polymer ?
#
loop_
_entity_poly.entity_id
_entity_poly.type
_entity_poly.pdbx_seq_one_letter_code
_entity_poly.pdbx_strand_id
1 'polypeptide(L)'
;MLDVLNRPNRGSLIANLCVALASVLLMNALIFGFGWNIPSDQMRRVWFEPPDYVVGAVWVALFALMAFARWQLNGTTTGQARRARFWITFLLVSCLLYPLYSLAIGSVIGGLIGNLWTIALAAFTISRVWRVSPIAAYCIAPVIVWVTFATFITLGELGYL
;
A
#
# COMPACT_ATOMS: atom_id res chain seq x y z
N MET A 1 21.32 10.74 2.84
CA MET A 1 20.06 10.84 2.06
C MET A 1 18.82 10.60 2.94
N LEU A 2 18.79 9.54 3.77
CA LEU A 2 17.61 9.21 4.61
C LEU A 2 17.26 10.23 5.70
N ASP A 3 18.23 11.02 6.20
CA ASP A 3 17.96 12.04 7.22
C ASP A 3 17.00 13.13 6.77
N VAL A 4 16.95 13.42 5.46
CA VAL A 4 16.01 14.41 4.89
C VAL A 4 14.56 13.97 5.12
N LEU A 5 14.28 12.67 5.12
CA LEU A 5 12.94 12.10 5.29
C LEU A 5 12.43 12.15 6.74
N ASN A 6 13.29 12.51 7.69
CA ASN A 6 12.98 12.48 9.12
C ASN A 6 12.91 13.87 9.77
N ARG A 7 13.03 14.95 8.98
CA ARG A 7 12.97 16.33 9.47
C ARG A 7 11.51 16.79 9.66
N PRO A 8 11.18 17.59 10.68
CA PRO A 8 9.82 18.08 10.93
C PRO A 8 9.50 19.33 10.10
N ASN A 9 9.80 19.33 8.80
CA ASN A 9 9.60 20.49 7.92
C ASN A 9 8.89 20.12 6.62
N ARG A 10 8.42 21.13 5.87
CA ARG A 10 7.73 20.94 4.58
C ARG A 10 8.63 20.29 3.51
N GLY A 11 9.93 20.54 3.54
CA GLY A 11 10.89 19.88 2.65
C GLY A 11 10.89 18.35 2.83
N SER A 12 10.77 17.88 4.07
CA SER A 12 10.65 16.46 4.38
C SER A 12 9.33 15.86 3.89
N LEU A 13 8.23 16.61 3.93
CA LEU A 13 6.94 16.17 3.37
C LEU A 13 7.09 15.90 1.88
N ILE A 14 7.64 16.89 1.15
CA ILE A 14 7.88 16.77 -0.30
C ILE A 14 8.78 15.56 -0.57
N ALA A 15 9.86 15.39 0.19
CA ALA A 15 10.74 14.24 0.02
C ALA A 15 10.04 12.89 0.26
N ASN A 16 9.21 12.76 1.31
CA ASN A 16 8.43 11.54 1.57
C ASN A 16 7.43 11.27 0.43
N LEU A 17 6.73 12.30 -0.05
CA LEU A 17 5.80 12.19 -1.18
C LEU A 17 6.54 11.80 -2.45
N CYS A 18 7.62 12.49 -2.82
CA CYS A 18 8.40 12.19 -4.02
C CYS A 18 8.92 10.76 -4.01
N VAL A 19 9.45 10.27 -2.88
CA VAL A 19 9.92 8.88 -2.78
C VAL A 19 8.76 7.90 -2.96
N ALA A 20 7.66 8.07 -2.21
CA ALA A 20 6.52 7.14 -2.29
C ALA A 20 5.87 7.15 -3.69
N LEU A 21 5.66 8.34 -4.26
CA LEU A 21 5.05 8.52 -5.58
C LEU A 21 5.96 8.01 -6.70
N ALA A 22 7.26 8.30 -6.66
CA ALA A 22 8.20 7.76 -7.65
C ALA A 22 8.24 6.23 -7.58
N SER A 23 8.25 5.64 -6.38
CA SER A 23 8.24 4.19 -6.20
C SER A 23 6.97 3.53 -6.76
N VAL A 24 5.78 4.04 -6.43
CA VAL A 24 4.53 3.45 -6.91
C VAL A 24 4.31 3.67 -8.42
N LEU A 25 4.72 4.83 -8.95
CA LEU A 25 4.67 5.08 -10.40
C LEU A 25 5.64 4.19 -11.16
N LEU A 26 6.84 3.98 -10.64
CA LEU A 26 7.79 3.02 -11.20
C LEU A 26 7.20 1.61 -11.20
N MET A 27 6.64 1.16 -10.07
CA MET A 27 6.02 -0.17 -10.00
C MET A 27 4.84 -0.31 -10.96
N ASN A 28 3.95 0.69 -11.04
CA ASN A 28 2.87 0.70 -12.04
C ASN A 28 3.43 0.63 -13.47
N ALA A 29 4.46 1.42 -13.80
CA ALA A 29 5.09 1.39 -15.11
C ALA A 29 5.69 0.00 -15.43
N LEU A 30 6.27 -0.69 -14.45
CA LEU A 30 6.73 -2.07 -14.61
C LEU A 30 5.57 -3.03 -14.87
N ILE A 31 4.48 -2.93 -14.10
CA ILE A 31 3.28 -3.77 -14.28
C ILE A 31 2.72 -3.62 -15.69
N PHE A 32 2.48 -2.39 -16.15
CA PHE A 32 1.95 -2.12 -17.49
C PHE A 32 2.96 -2.43 -18.59
N GLY A 33 4.24 -2.12 -18.38
CA GLY A 33 5.29 -2.33 -19.38
C GLY A 33 5.61 -3.80 -19.63
N PHE A 34 5.49 -4.65 -18.60
CA PHE A 34 5.68 -6.10 -18.72
C PHE A 34 4.35 -6.87 -18.94
N GLY A 35 3.21 -6.18 -18.98
CA GLY A 35 1.90 -6.81 -19.19
C GLY A 35 1.45 -7.70 -18.03
N TRP A 36 1.93 -7.47 -16.81
CA TRP A 36 1.53 -8.23 -15.61
C TRP A 36 0.07 -8.02 -15.20
N ASN A 37 -0.60 -7.03 -15.81
CA ASN A 37 -2.02 -6.75 -15.64
C ASN A 37 -2.92 -7.52 -16.62
N ILE A 38 -2.35 -8.21 -17.61
CA ILE A 38 -3.12 -8.95 -18.62
C ILE A 38 -3.52 -10.31 -18.00
N PRO A 39 -4.82 -10.62 -17.88
CA PRO A 39 -5.26 -11.92 -17.40
C PRO A 39 -4.72 -13.03 -18.30
N SER A 40 -4.23 -14.12 -17.71
CA SER A 40 -4.01 -15.35 -18.49
C SER A 40 -5.36 -15.91 -18.95
N ASP A 41 -5.40 -16.68 -20.03
CA ASP A 41 -6.64 -17.22 -20.64
C ASP A 41 -7.52 -18.06 -19.68
N GLN A 42 -7.02 -18.35 -18.47
CA GLN A 42 -7.72 -19.09 -17.41
C GLN A 42 -8.36 -18.19 -16.33
N MET A 43 -8.07 -16.89 -16.31
CA MET A 43 -8.60 -15.96 -15.30
C MET A 43 -9.93 -15.35 -15.74
N ARG A 44 -11.00 -15.68 -15.01
CA ARG A 44 -12.31 -15.08 -15.19
C ARG A 44 -12.35 -13.73 -14.48
N ARG A 45 -12.33 -12.62 -15.24
CA ARG A 45 -12.60 -11.29 -14.67
C ARG A 45 -13.99 -11.24 -14.06
N VAL A 46 -14.10 -10.66 -12.88
CA VAL A 46 -15.38 -10.44 -12.20
C VAL A 46 -16.01 -9.14 -12.67
N TRP A 47 -17.35 -9.07 -12.71
CA TRP A 47 -18.07 -7.95 -13.33
C TRP A 47 -17.88 -6.60 -12.63
N PHE A 48 -17.45 -6.60 -11.36
CA PHE A 48 -17.19 -5.40 -10.56
C PHE A 48 -15.70 -5.05 -10.44
N GLU A 49 -14.83 -5.76 -11.16
CA GLU A 49 -13.40 -5.43 -11.21
C GLU A 49 -13.21 -4.09 -11.94
N PRO A 50 -12.60 -3.08 -11.31
CA PRO A 50 -12.37 -1.81 -11.95
C PRO A 50 -11.26 -1.93 -13.01
N PRO A 51 -11.22 -1.03 -14.01
CA PRO A 51 -10.12 -0.99 -14.97
C PRO A 51 -8.75 -0.83 -14.28
N ASP A 52 -7.71 -1.43 -14.86
CA ASP A 52 -6.36 -1.49 -14.28
C ASP A 52 -5.77 -0.10 -13.95
N TYR A 53 -6.07 0.92 -14.77
CA TYR A 53 -5.62 2.30 -14.50
C TYR A 53 -6.26 2.90 -13.24
N VAL A 54 -7.48 2.48 -12.89
CA VAL A 54 -8.15 2.88 -11.64
C VAL A 54 -7.44 2.24 -10.44
N VAL A 55 -7.08 0.96 -10.55
CA VAL A 55 -6.28 0.26 -9.53
C VAL A 55 -4.97 0.99 -9.28
N GLY A 56 -4.25 1.34 -10.35
CA GLY A 56 -3.00 2.12 -10.27
C GLY A 56 -3.21 3.49 -9.61
N ALA A 57 -4.27 4.21 -9.97
CA ALA A 57 -4.58 5.54 -9.42
C ALA A 57 -4.91 5.49 -7.92
N VAL A 58 -5.66 4.47 -7.47
CA VAL A 58 -5.96 4.28 -6.05
C VAL A 58 -4.68 4.04 -5.25
N TRP A 59 -3.78 3.17 -5.75
CA TRP A 59 -2.49 2.94 -5.09
C TRP A 59 -1.63 4.20 -5.01
N VAL A 60 -1.64 5.07 -6.03
CA VAL A 60 -0.97 6.38 -5.98
C VAL A 60 -1.52 7.23 -4.82
N ALA A 61 -2.84 7.31 -4.66
CA ALA A 61 -3.47 8.05 -3.57
C ALA A 61 -3.13 7.45 -2.18
N LEU A 62 -3.16 6.11 -2.05
CA LEU A 62 -2.81 5.42 -0.81
C LEU A 62 -1.35 5.64 -0.41
N PHE A 63 -0.42 5.60 -1.38
CA PHE A 63 0.99 5.88 -1.13
C PHE A 63 1.22 7.33 -0.69
N ALA A 64 0.51 8.29 -1.28
CA ALA A 64 0.55 9.69 -0.85
C ALA A 64 0.06 9.85 0.60
N LEU A 65 -1.06 9.20 0.96
CA LEU A 65 -1.60 9.24 2.32
C LEU A 65 -0.65 8.60 3.35
N MET A 66 -0.07 7.45 3.04
CA MET A 66 0.91 6.79 3.91
C MET A 66 2.20 7.61 4.06
N ALA A 67 2.67 8.24 2.99
CA ALA A 67 3.83 9.15 3.04
C ALA A 67 3.55 10.37 3.91
N PHE A 68 2.36 10.96 3.79
CA PHE A 68 1.91 12.05 4.66
C PHE A 68 1.81 11.60 6.12
N ALA A 69 1.21 10.43 6.39
CA ALA A 69 1.13 9.84 7.72
C ALA A 69 2.52 9.67 8.35
N ARG A 70 3.49 9.15 7.57
CA ARG A 70 4.88 8.99 8.01
C ARG A 70 5.52 10.34 8.35
N TRP A 71 5.35 11.35 7.49
CA TRP A 71 5.89 12.70 7.72
C TRP A 71 5.30 13.36 8.96
N GLN A 72 4.00 13.20 9.22
CA GLN A 72 3.33 13.81 10.38
C GLN A 72 3.98 13.38 11.70
N LEU A 73 4.51 12.15 11.76
CA LEU A 73 5.20 11.62 12.93
C LEU A 73 6.63 12.17 13.11
N ASN A 74 7.19 12.91 12.14
CA ASN A 74 8.52 13.51 12.27
C ASN A 74 8.56 14.65 13.31
N GLY A 75 7.43 15.29 13.58
CA GLY A 75 7.30 16.31 14.64
C GLY A 75 7.43 15.73 16.06
N THR A 76 7.32 14.41 16.21
CA THR A 76 7.31 13.73 17.51
C THR A 76 8.58 12.91 17.70
N THR A 77 9.39 13.25 18.70
CA THR A 77 10.70 12.63 18.95
C THR A 77 10.67 11.41 19.88
N THR A 78 9.49 10.93 20.25
CA THR A 78 9.35 9.78 21.16
C THR A 78 9.79 8.46 20.50
N GLY A 79 10.25 7.50 21.32
CA GLY A 79 10.57 6.15 20.84
C GLY A 79 9.37 5.45 20.19
N GLN A 80 8.15 5.74 20.65
CA GLN A 80 6.91 5.25 20.05
C GLN A 80 6.69 5.82 18.65
N ALA A 81 6.89 7.12 18.43
CA ALA A 81 6.80 7.74 17.11
C ALA A 81 7.85 7.19 16.13
N ARG A 82 9.06 6.90 16.60
CA ARG A 82 10.08 6.22 15.78
C ARG A 82 9.62 4.82 15.34
N ARG A 83 9.08 4.01 16.25
CA ARG A 83 8.54 2.68 15.94
C ARG A 83 7.34 2.77 15.00
N ALA A 84 6.43 3.72 15.21
CA ALA A 84 5.28 3.94 14.34
C ALA A 84 5.71 4.31 12.91
N ARG A 85 6.69 5.21 12.74
CA ARG A 85 7.28 5.52 11.41
C ARG A 85 7.89 4.30 10.73
N PHE A 86 8.58 3.45 11.50
CA PHE A 86 9.11 2.19 10.98
C PHE A 86 8.00 1.31 10.43
N TRP A 87 6.91 1.11 11.18
CA TRP A 87 5.78 0.28 10.73
C TRP A 87 5.08 0.86 9.50
N ILE A 88 4.91 2.18 9.40
CA ILE A 88 4.39 2.81 8.18
C ILE A 88 5.32 2.55 6.99
N THR A 89 6.63 2.68 7.19
CA THR A 89 7.63 2.42 6.13
C THR A 89 7.61 0.95 5.71
N PHE A 90 7.49 0.04 6.67
CA PHE A 90 7.40 -1.39 6.40
C PHE A 90 6.12 -1.76 5.65
N LEU A 91 4.98 -1.18 6.01
CA LEU A 91 3.73 -1.32 5.25
C LEU A 91 3.88 -0.79 3.81
N LEU A 92 4.44 0.41 3.62
CA LEU A 92 4.70 0.98 2.30
C LEU A 92 5.54 0.05 1.42
N VAL A 93 6.64 -0.49 1.96
CA VAL A 93 7.50 -1.44 1.24
C VAL A 93 6.76 -2.75 0.97
N SER A 94 5.99 -3.27 1.92
CA SER A 94 5.19 -4.49 1.75
C SER A 94 4.13 -4.33 0.65
N CYS A 95 3.47 -3.16 0.56
CA CYS A 95 2.53 -2.86 -0.52
C CYS A 95 3.25 -2.68 -1.87
N LEU A 96 4.43 -2.05 -1.88
CA LEU A 96 5.21 -1.86 -3.10
C LEU A 96 5.66 -3.19 -3.70
N LEU A 97 6.05 -4.15 -2.85
CA LEU A 97 6.50 -5.48 -3.26
C LEU A 97 5.33 -6.44 -3.57
N TYR A 98 4.08 -6.03 -3.31
CA TYR A 98 2.89 -6.85 -3.55
C TYR A 98 2.84 -7.51 -4.93
N PRO A 99 3.05 -6.77 -6.03
CA PRO A 99 3.00 -7.36 -7.37
C PRO A 99 4.06 -8.46 -7.54
N LEU A 100 5.25 -8.29 -6.94
CA LEU A 100 6.35 -9.24 -7.13
C LEU A 100 6.08 -10.60 -6.48
N TYR A 101 5.61 -10.60 -5.23
CA TYR A 101 5.34 -11.88 -4.56
C TYR A 101 4.01 -12.51 -5.00
N SER A 102 2.99 -11.71 -5.35
CA SER A 102 1.75 -12.26 -5.91
C SER A 102 1.99 -12.94 -7.26
N LEU A 103 2.83 -12.35 -8.12
CA LEU A 103 3.27 -12.97 -9.37
C LEU A 103 4.15 -14.20 -9.13
N ALA A 104 5.09 -14.16 -8.16
CA ALA A 104 5.94 -15.30 -7.85
C ALA A 104 5.17 -16.51 -7.31
N ILE A 105 4.05 -16.28 -6.61
CA ILE A 105 3.16 -17.34 -6.11
C ILE A 105 2.20 -17.83 -7.22
N GLY A 106 2.09 -17.09 -8.34
CA GLY A 106 1.52 -17.57 -9.60
C GLY A 106 0.08 -18.08 -9.53
N SER A 107 -0.70 -17.65 -8.54
CA SER A 107 -2.05 -18.15 -8.30
C SER A 107 -2.96 -17.12 -7.62
N VAL A 108 -4.26 -17.23 -7.86
CA VAL A 108 -5.31 -16.45 -7.19
C VAL A 108 -5.22 -16.58 -5.66
N ILE A 109 -4.78 -17.74 -5.18
CA ILE A 109 -4.50 -18.01 -3.75
C ILE A 109 -3.36 -17.12 -3.23
N GLY A 110 -2.31 -16.89 -4.03
CA GLY A 110 -1.24 -15.95 -3.70
C GLY A 110 -1.74 -14.51 -3.50
N GLY A 111 -2.67 -14.07 -4.36
CA GLY A 111 -3.36 -12.79 -4.21
C GLY A 111 -4.16 -12.71 -2.89
N LEU A 112 -4.88 -13.78 -2.55
CA LEU A 112 -5.65 -13.85 -1.30
C LEU A 112 -4.75 -13.77 -0.06
N ILE A 113 -3.67 -14.55 -0.03
CA ILE A 113 -2.68 -14.53 1.05
C ILE A 113 -2.06 -13.13 1.16
N GLY A 114 -1.70 -12.52 0.04
CA GLY A 114 -1.16 -11.15 -0.02
C GLY A 114 -2.13 -10.11 0.54
N ASN A 115 -3.42 -10.23 0.22
CA ASN A 115 -4.45 -9.32 0.71
C ASN A 115 -4.64 -9.45 2.22
N LEU A 116 -4.76 -10.69 2.73
CA LEU A 116 -4.88 -10.96 4.16
C LEU A 116 -3.66 -10.46 4.94
N TRP A 117 -2.45 -10.70 4.42
CA TRP A 117 -1.21 -10.17 4.98
C TRP A 117 -1.22 -8.65 5.04
N THR A 118 -1.59 -7.98 3.94
CA THR A 118 -1.62 -6.52 3.87
C THR A 118 -2.66 -5.92 4.81
N ILE A 119 -3.85 -6.53 4.92
CA ILE A 119 -4.89 -6.11 5.88
C ILE A 119 -4.38 -6.26 7.32
N ALA A 120 -3.81 -7.41 7.67
CA ALA A 120 -3.28 -7.66 9.01
C ALA A 120 -2.16 -6.67 9.36
N LEU A 121 -1.24 -6.43 8.42
CA LEU A 121 -0.14 -5.49 8.61
C LEU A 121 -0.63 -4.04 8.70
N ALA A 122 -1.62 -3.65 7.90
CA ALA A 122 -2.22 -2.32 7.97
C ALA A 122 -2.95 -2.11 9.30
N ALA A 123 -3.76 -3.07 9.75
CA ALA A 123 -4.45 -3.02 11.04
C ALA A 123 -3.46 -2.94 12.21
N PHE A 124 -2.40 -3.75 12.18
CA PHE A 124 -1.34 -3.68 13.16
C PHE A 124 -0.65 -2.31 13.16
N THR A 125 -0.29 -1.80 11.98
CA THR A 125 0.35 -0.48 11.84
C THR A 125 -0.55 0.63 12.38
N ILE A 126 -1.85 0.63 12.03
CA ILE A 126 -2.85 1.56 12.56
C ILE A 126 -2.88 1.51 14.09
N SER A 127 -2.90 0.32 14.71
CA SER A 127 -2.89 0.21 16.18
C SER A 127 -1.67 0.85 16.85
N ARG A 128 -0.50 0.79 16.19
CA ARG A 128 0.74 1.40 16.67
C ARG A 128 0.75 2.91 16.45
N VAL A 129 0.23 3.37 15.31
CA VAL A 129 0.19 4.78 14.92
C VAL A 129 -0.88 5.54 15.71
N TRP A 130 -2.02 4.92 16.00
CA TRP A 130 -3.15 5.53 16.71
C TRP A 130 -2.76 6.11 18.06
N ARG A 131 -1.86 5.44 18.79
CA ARG A 131 -1.35 5.89 20.08
C ARG A 131 -0.47 7.15 20.00
N VAL A 132 0.03 7.48 18.80
CA VAL A 132 0.94 8.62 18.55
C VAL A 132 0.22 9.75 17.82
N SER A 133 -0.53 9.41 16.76
CA SER A 133 -1.34 10.37 16.00
C SER A 133 -2.55 9.65 15.39
N PRO A 134 -3.78 9.94 15.85
CA PRO A 134 -5.00 9.44 15.22
C PRO A 134 -5.12 9.88 13.76
N ILE A 135 -4.68 11.10 13.42
CA ILE A 135 -4.75 11.61 12.05
C ILE A 135 -3.89 10.75 11.11
N ALA A 136 -2.66 10.43 11.50
CA ALA A 136 -1.80 9.54 10.71
C ALA A 136 -2.41 8.14 10.57
N ALA A 137 -3.09 7.65 11.60
CA ALA A 137 -3.76 6.35 11.56
C ALA A 137 -4.96 6.36 10.58
N TYR A 138 -5.75 7.43 10.57
CA TYR A 138 -6.83 7.62 9.59
C TYR A 138 -6.32 7.70 8.15
N CYS A 139 -5.13 8.25 7.91
CA CYS A 139 -4.51 8.24 6.58
C CYS A 139 -4.12 6.83 6.11
N ILE A 140 -3.96 5.85 7.01
CA ILE A 140 -3.60 4.47 6.68
C ILE A 140 -4.86 3.59 6.53
N ALA A 141 -5.95 3.92 7.23
CA ALA A 141 -7.20 3.14 7.20
C ALA A 141 -7.76 2.85 5.78
N PRO A 142 -7.69 3.77 4.80
CA PRO A 142 -8.09 3.50 3.42
C PRO A 142 -7.38 2.30 2.77
N VAL A 143 -6.18 1.93 3.23
CA VAL A 143 -5.48 0.73 2.75
C VAL A 143 -6.29 -0.52 3.07
N ILE A 144 -6.86 -0.64 4.26
CA ILE A 144 -7.71 -1.78 4.63
C ILE A 144 -8.94 -1.82 3.74
N VAL A 145 -9.63 -0.69 3.57
CA VAL A 145 -10.84 -0.62 2.75
C VAL A 145 -10.57 -1.09 1.31
N TRP A 146 -9.49 -0.58 0.72
CA TRP A 146 -9.09 -0.94 -0.64
C TRP A 146 -8.71 -2.41 -0.77
N VAL A 147 -7.91 -2.95 0.15
CA VAL A 147 -7.45 -4.33 0.09
C VAL A 147 -8.55 -5.33 0.46
N THR A 148 -9.51 -4.93 1.30
CA THR A 148 -10.75 -5.71 1.52
C THR A 148 -11.55 -5.78 0.22
N PHE A 149 -11.72 -4.68 -0.51
CA PHE A 149 -12.35 -4.71 -1.83
C PHE A 149 -11.59 -5.60 -2.82
N ALA A 150 -10.25 -5.51 -2.87
CA ALA A 150 -9.44 -6.42 -3.68
C ALA A 150 -9.61 -7.90 -3.27
N THR A 151 -9.83 -8.19 -1.99
CA THR A 151 -10.15 -9.54 -1.51
C THR A 151 -11.46 -10.05 -2.10
N PHE A 152 -12.50 -9.21 -2.20
CA PHE A 152 -13.76 -9.61 -2.84
C PHE A 152 -13.57 -9.93 -4.33
N ILE A 153 -12.73 -9.18 -5.05
CA ILE A 153 -12.36 -9.49 -6.43
C ILE A 153 -11.72 -10.88 -6.51
N THR A 154 -10.68 -11.11 -5.70
CA THR A 154 -9.97 -12.41 -5.65
C THR A 154 -10.90 -13.58 -5.28
N LEU A 155 -11.88 -13.36 -4.39
CA LEU A 155 -12.87 -14.40 -4.05
C LEU A 155 -13.83 -14.71 -5.20
N GLY A 156 -14.25 -13.70 -5.97
CA GLY A 156 -15.07 -13.92 -7.16
C GLY A 156 -14.28 -14.61 -8.29
N GLU A 157 -12.99 -14.31 -8.44
CA GLU A 157 -12.09 -15.04 -9.36
C GLU A 157 -11.96 -16.53 -8.98
N LEU A 158 -12.02 -16.85 -7.69
CA LEU A 158 -12.07 -18.23 -7.17
C LEU A 158 -13.46 -18.88 -7.31
N GLY A 159 -14.49 -18.14 -7.73
CA GLY A 159 -15.86 -18.64 -7.87
C GLY A 159 -16.66 -18.71 -6.57
N TYR A 160 -16.24 -18.02 -5.51
CA TYR A 160 -17.01 -17.93 -4.26
C TYR A 160 -18.10 -16.84 -4.27
N LEU A 161 -18.14 -15.99 -5.31
CA LEU A 161 -19.10 -14.91 -5.53
C LEU A 161 -19.56 -14.90 -6.99
#